data_AF-A0A955ESP1-F1
#
_entry.id   AF-A0A955ESP1-F1
#
_cell.length_a   1.000
_cell.length_b   1.000
_cell.length_c   1.000
_cell.angle_alpha   90.00
_cell.angle_beta   90.00
_cell.angle_gamma   90.00
#
_symmetry.space_group_name_H-M   'P 1'
#
loop_
_entity.id
_entity.type
_entity.pdbx_description
1 polymer ?
#
loop_
_entity_poly.entity_id
_entity_poly.type
_entity_poly.pdbx_seq_one_letter_code
_entity_poly.pdbx_strand_id
1 'polypeptide(L)'
;MQMTGLCHDGLELDSGAHVQHAVVDAEHIAIEWDQDGDHWSIQARRTDLRGSYVGLMGCGAPAVDYEYEVDLHRYESEAGSIALIGHWRFAATGESAGILFVLRPIKAASKTGL
;
A
#
# COMPACT_ATOMS: atom_id res chain seq x y z
N MET A 1 4.00 -10.57 4.73
CA MET A 1 5.35 -10.17 5.19
C MET A 1 5.27 -8.73 5.67
N GLN A 2 5.93 -8.37 6.79
CA GLN A 2 5.97 -6.96 7.27
C GLN A 2 7.00 -6.15 6.48
N MET A 3 6.59 -4.96 6.04
CA MET A 3 7.35 -4.11 5.12
C MET A 3 7.18 -2.63 5.46
N THR A 4 8.10 -1.82 4.96
CA THR A 4 8.07 -0.34 5.00
C THR A 4 8.60 0.20 3.67
N GLY A 5 8.40 1.48 3.38
CA GLY A 5 8.78 2.05 2.09
C GLY A 5 8.15 3.40 1.80
N LEU A 6 7.90 3.65 0.52
CA LEU A 6 7.34 4.90 0.02
C LEU A 6 6.01 4.65 -0.70
N CYS A 7 5.10 5.61 -0.56
CA CYS A 7 3.88 5.75 -1.34
C CYS A 7 4.03 6.98 -2.25
N HIS A 8 3.70 6.85 -3.52
CA HIS A 8 3.57 7.95 -4.46
C HIS A 8 2.12 7.96 -4.97
N ASP A 9 1.43 9.05 -4.69
CA ASP A 9 0.08 9.31 -5.19
C ASP A 9 0.15 10.37 -6.28
N GLY A 10 -0.34 10.05 -7.48
CA GLY A 10 -0.06 10.82 -8.69
C GLY A 10 1.34 10.58 -9.27
N LEU A 11 1.69 11.32 -10.32
CA LEU A 11 2.99 11.17 -11.02
C LEU A 11 4.13 11.99 -10.40
N GLU A 12 3.90 12.63 -9.24
CA GLU A 12 4.93 13.40 -8.55
C GLU A 12 5.82 12.47 -7.71
N LEU A 13 6.98 12.12 -8.27
CA LEU A 13 7.92 11.17 -7.66
C LEU A 13 8.81 11.79 -6.57
N ASP A 14 8.86 13.12 -6.45
CA ASP A 14 9.76 13.83 -5.53
C ASP A 14 9.22 13.99 -4.09
N SER A 15 7.96 13.61 -3.83
CA SER A 15 7.27 13.80 -2.54
C SER A 15 6.62 12.53 -2.00
N GLY A 16 7.32 11.39 -2.11
CA GLY A 16 6.79 10.11 -1.61
C GLY A 16 6.48 10.14 -0.12
N ALA A 17 5.26 9.76 0.27
CA ALA A 17 4.85 9.61 1.65
C ALA A 17 5.44 8.34 2.27
N HIS A 18 5.78 8.38 3.56
CA HIS A 18 6.41 7.24 4.23
C HIS A 18 5.37 6.21 4.67
N VAL A 19 5.57 4.96 4.24
CA VAL A 19 4.77 3.82 4.69
C VAL A 19 5.22 3.40 6.07
N GLN A 20 4.35 3.59 7.07
CA GLN A 20 4.60 3.25 8.47
C GLN A 20 4.55 1.73 8.66
N HIS A 21 3.56 1.08 8.07
CA HIS A 21 3.36 -0.35 8.18
C HIS A 21 2.72 -0.90 6.91
N ALA A 22 3.27 -2.00 6.40
CA ALA A 22 2.65 -2.76 5.34
C ALA A 22 2.74 -4.26 5.62
N VAL A 23 1.62 -4.96 5.40
CA VAL A 23 1.56 -6.41 5.29
C VAL A 23 1.19 -6.73 3.85
N VAL A 24 2.13 -7.34 3.13
CA VAL A 24 1.88 -7.87 1.79
C VAL A 24 2.13 -9.36 1.78
N ASP A 25 1.11 -10.13 1.42
CA ASP A 25 1.22 -11.56 1.16
C ASP A 25 0.48 -11.97 -0.12
N ALA A 26 0.39 -13.28 -0.37
CA ALA A 26 -0.18 -13.80 -1.60
C ALA A 26 -1.67 -13.47 -1.75
N GLU A 27 -2.42 -13.33 -0.65
CA GLU A 27 -3.87 -13.22 -0.66
C GLU A 27 -4.38 -11.84 -0.23
N HIS A 28 -3.56 -11.10 0.53
CA HIS A 28 -3.96 -9.86 1.17
C HIS A 28 -2.86 -8.79 1.15
N ILE A 29 -3.31 -7.54 1.06
CA ILE A 29 -2.51 -6.32 1.20
C ILE A 29 -3.17 -5.44 2.26
N ALA A 30 -2.40 -5.04 3.28
CA ALA A 30 -2.71 -3.94 4.17
C ALA A 30 -1.54 -2.96 4.19
N ILE A 31 -1.82 -1.66 4.06
CA ILE A 31 -0.80 -0.61 4.07
C ILE A 31 -1.34 0.58 4.86
N GLU A 32 -0.46 1.20 5.64
CA GLU A 32 -0.70 2.41 6.41
C GLU A 32 0.44 3.40 6.15
N TRP A 33 0.11 4.65 5.82
CA TRP A 33 1.07 5.71 5.57
C TRP A 33 0.53 7.06 6.03
N ASP A 34 1.43 8.03 6.25
CA ASP A 34 1.04 9.39 6.57
C ASP A 34 1.38 10.31 5.39
N GLN A 35 0.41 11.09 4.93
CA GLN A 35 0.54 12.02 3.81
C GLN A 35 -0.20 13.31 4.13
N ASP A 36 0.44 14.46 3.94
CA ASP A 36 -0.12 15.79 4.17
C ASP A 36 -0.73 16.03 5.57
N GLY A 37 -0.24 15.27 6.57
CA GLY A 37 -0.72 15.33 7.96
C GLY A 37 -1.89 14.39 8.26
N ASP A 38 -2.36 13.66 7.25
CA ASP A 38 -3.43 12.67 7.35
C ASP A 38 -2.87 11.24 7.39
N HIS A 39 -3.54 10.38 8.14
CA HIS A 39 -3.23 8.95 8.19
C HIS A 39 -4.10 8.20 7.19
N TRP A 40 -3.49 7.48 6.27
CA TRP A 40 -4.16 6.76 5.21
C TRP A 40 -3.96 5.25 5.35
N SER A 41 -4.94 4.48 4.89
CA SER A 41 -4.80 3.03 4.83
C SER A 41 -5.46 2.38 3.62
N ILE A 42 -4.95 1.22 3.25
CA ILE A 42 -5.50 0.31 2.24
C ILE A 42 -5.77 -1.05 2.85
N GLN A 43 -6.88 -1.67 2.45
CA GLN A 43 -7.15 -3.09 2.64
C GLN A 43 -7.60 -3.69 1.30
N ALA A 44 -6.81 -4.61 0.74
CA ALA A 44 -7.10 -5.23 -0.55
C ALA A 44 -6.93 -6.76 -0.51
N ARG A 45 -7.72 -7.45 -1.33
CA ARG A 45 -7.69 -8.91 -1.50
C ARG A 45 -7.40 -9.28 -2.93
N ARG A 46 -6.69 -10.38 -3.10
CA ARG A 46 -6.35 -10.94 -4.41
C ARG A 46 -7.63 -11.28 -5.20
N THR A 47 -7.65 -10.96 -6.48
CA THR A 47 -8.77 -11.28 -7.40
C THR A 47 -8.43 -12.34 -8.43
N ASP A 48 -7.15 -12.53 -8.74
CA ASP A 48 -6.69 -13.50 -9.72
C ASP A 48 -5.35 -14.14 -9.34
N LEU A 49 -4.96 -15.18 -10.07
CA LEU A 49 -3.66 -15.82 -9.87
C LEU A 49 -2.47 -15.01 -10.42
N ARG A 50 -2.72 -13.89 -11.10
CA ARG A 50 -1.71 -13.05 -11.78
C ARG A 50 -1.18 -11.92 -10.91
N GLY A 51 -1.68 -11.77 -9.69
CA GLY A 51 -1.19 -10.79 -8.72
C GLY A 51 -1.97 -9.48 -8.71
N SER A 52 -3.21 -9.52 -9.17
CA SER A 52 -4.16 -8.41 -9.08
C SER A 52 -4.90 -8.46 -7.73
N TYR A 53 -5.10 -7.29 -7.13
CA TYR A 53 -5.80 -7.09 -5.87
C TYR A 53 -6.81 -5.97 -6.03
N VAL A 54 -7.96 -6.10 -5.37
CA VAL A 54 -8.93 -5.00 -5.26
C VAL A 54 -9.28 -4.78 -3.80
N GLY A 55 -9.56 -3.54 -3.46
CA GLY A 55 -9.73 -3.16 -2.07
C GLY A 55 -10.35 -1.81 -1.87
N LEU A 56 -10.26 -1.36 -0.64
CA LEU A 56 -10.70 -0.05 -0.22
C LEU A 56 -9.53 0.74 0.37
N MET A 57 -9.57 2.05 0.15
CA MET A 57 -8.66 3.03 0.71
C MET A 57 -9.46 4.11 1.44
N GLY A 58 -8.91 4.62 2.55
CA GLY A 58 -9.56 5.60 3.38
C GLY A 58 -8.59 6.36 4.27
N CYS A 59 -9.06 7.49 4.80
CA CYS A 59 -8.32 8.37 5.69
C CYS A 59 -8.83 8.24 7.15
N GLY A 60 -7.94 8.43 8.12
CA GLY A 60 -8.19 8.31 9.56
C GLY A 60 -7.54 7.08 10.21
N ALA A 61 -7.36 7.11 11.53
CA ALA A 61 -6.80 6.00 12.31
C ALA A 61 -7.77 5.54 13.43
N PRO A 62 -8.28 4.28 13.38
CA PRO A 62 -8.30 3.41 12.19
C PRO A 62 -9.07 4.09 11.06
N ALA A 63 -8.86 3.68 9.80
CA ALA A 63 -9.62 4.26 8.68
C ALA A 63 -11.11 4.04 8.93
N VAL A 64 -11.79 5.15 9.22
CA VAL A 64 -13.20 5.17 9.60
C VAL A 64 -14.08 5.20 8.36
N ASP A 65 -13.58 5.79 7.27
CA ASP A 65 -14.32 6.01 6.04
C ASP A 65 -13.52 5.52 4.82
N TYR A 66 -13.83 4.30 4.38
CA TYR A 66 -13.31 3.71 3.15
C TYR A 66 -14.08 4.28 1.94
N GLU A 67 -13.64 5.44 1.47
CA GLU A 67 -14.31 6.20 0.42
C GLU A 67 -13.79 5.90 -1.00
N TYR A 68 -12.62 5.29 -1.08
CA TYR A 68 -11.92 5.04 -2.34
C TYR A 68 -11.85 3.54 -2.60
N GLU A 69 -12.10 3.14 -3.85
CA GLU A 69 -11.77 1.81 -4.33
C GLU A 69 -10.35 1.80 -4.85
N VAL A 70 -9.64 0.67 -4.69
CA VAL A 70 -8.29 0.51 -5.25
C VAL A 70 -8.19 -0.77 -6.06
N ASP A 71 -7.44 -0.71 -7.15
CA ASP A 71 -6.90 -1.86 -7.86
C ASP A 71 -5.37 -1.79 -7.81
N LEU A 72 -4.72 -2.91 -7.51
CA LEU A 72 -3.26 -2.99 -7.35
C LEU A 72 -2.72 -4.25 -8.03
N HIS A 73 -1.59 -4.10 -8.69
CA HIS A 73 -0.79 -5.20 -9.23
C HIS A 73 0.53 -5.30 -8.48
N ARG A 74 0.87 -6.52 -8.06
CA ARG A 74 2.05 -6.83 -7.26
C ARG A 74 3.21 -7.33 -8.11
N TYR A 75 4.38 -6.74 -7.92
CA TYR A 75 5.66 -7.18 -8.48
C TYR A 75 6.65 -7.42 -7.35
N GLU A 76 7.33 -8.56 -7.37
CA GLU A 76 8.33 -8.93 -6.36
C GLU A 76 9.69 -9.12 -7.02
N SER A 77 10.72 -8.52 -6.42
CA SER A 77 12.12 -8.72 -6.80
C SER A 77 12.70 -9.97 -6.13
N GLU A 78 13.80 -10.50 -6.67
CA GLU A 78 14.52 -11.63 -6.05
C GLU A 78 14.99 -11.35 -4.61
N ALA A 79 15.22 -10.07 -4.28
CA ALA A 79 15.61 -9.63 -2.95
C ALA A 79 14.43 -9.46 -1.97
N GLY A 80 13.20 -9.81 -2.38
CA GLY A 80 11.98 -9.70 -1.56
C GLY A 80 11.41 -8.28 -1.42
N SER A 81 11.96 -7.29 -2.15
CA SER A 81 11.30 -5.97 -2.26
C SER A 81 10.09 -6.08 -3.18
N ILE A 82 9.03 -5.35 -2.86
CA ILE A 82 7.75 -5.37 -3.57
C ILE A 82 7.43 -4.00 -4.13
N ALA A 83 6.99 -3.95 -5.38
CA ALA A 83 6.31 -2.81 -5.96
C ALA A 83 4.82 -3.13 -6.12
N LEU A 84 3.96 -2.21 -5.69
CA LEU A 84 2.52 -2.26 -5.96
C LEU A 84 2.16 -1.09 -6.86
N ILE A 85 1.54 -1.37 -8.00
CA ILE A 85 1.19 -0.37 -9.01
C ILE A 85 -0.29 -0.50 -9.30
N GLY A 86 -1.01 0.62 -9.33
CA GLY A 86 -2.40 0.60 -9.75
C GLY A 86 -3.07 1.96 -9.66
N HIS A 87 -4.36 1.95 -9.35
CA HIS A 87 -5.18 3.14 -9.30
C HIS A 87 -6.09 3.14 -8.07
N TRP A 88 -6.41 4.34 -7.60
CA TRP A 88 -7.56 4.54 -6.73
C TRP A 88 -8.68 5.25 -7.48
N ARG A 89 -9.90 5.09 -6.99
CA ARG A 89 -11.08 5.78 -7.51
C ARG A 89 -11.99 6.23 -6.36
N PHE A 90 -12.30 7.51 -6.29
CA PHE A 90 -13.26 8.04 -5.33
C PHE A 90 -14.68 7.66 -5.75
N ALA A 91 -15.40 6.90 -4.91
CA ALA A 91 -16.69 6.33 -5.29
C ALA A 91 -17.76 7.39 -5.59
N ALA A 92 -17.72 8.54 -4.92
CA ALA A 92 -18.73 9.59 -5.05
C ALA A 92 -18.62 10.40 -6.34
N THR A 93 -17.40 10.70 -6.79
CA THR A 93 -17.17 11.57 -7.96
C THR A 93 -16.66 10.80 -9.19
N GLY A 94 -16.12 9.60 -8.99
CA GLY A 94 -15.42 8.84 -10.03
C GLY A 94 -14.02 9.35 -10.35
N GLU A 95 -13.52 10.36 -9.62
CA GLU A 95 -12.14 10.83 -9.70
C GLU A 95 -11.16 9.68 -9.43
N SER A 96 -10.05 9.65 -10.17
CA SER A 96 -9.05 8.61 -10.03
C SER A 96 -7.65 9.14 -10.31
N ALA A 97 -6.66 8.53 -9.66
CA ALA A 97 -5.24 8.74 -9.95
C ALA A 97 -4.46 7.42 -9.85
N GLY A 98 -3.24 7.44 -10.37
CA GLY A 98 -2.31 6.32 -10.21
C GLY A 98 -1.65 6.35 -8.83
N ILE A 99 -1.37 5.17 -8.30
CA ILE A 99 -0.68 4.99 -7.02
C ILE A 99 0.45 3.96 -7.16
N LEU A 100 1.57 4.24 -6.51
CA LEU A 100 2.75 3.39 -6.47
C LEU A 100 3.24 3.22 -5.04
N PHE A 101 3.38 1.98 -4.59
CA PHE A 101 4.13 1.65 -3.38
C PHE A 101 5.43 0.95 -3.72
N VAL A 102 6.54 1.40 -3.13
CA VAL A 102 7.85 0.72 -3.20
C VAL A 102 8.24 0.28 -1.81
N LEU A 103 8.13 -1.02 -1.56
CA LEU A 103 8.22 -1.63 -0.24
C LEU A 103 9.45 -2.52 -0.10
N ARG A 104 10.07 -2.50 1.07
CA ARG A 104 11.20 -3.36 1.44
C ARG A 104 10.87 -4.16 2.70
N PRO A 105 11.35 -5.41 2.81
CA PRO A 105 11.17 -6.20 4.03
C PRO A 105 11.77 -5.47 5.24
N ILE A 106 11.03 -5.44 6.34
CA ILE A 106 11.60 -5.06 7.63
C ILE A 106 12.43 -6.26 8.09
N LYS A 107 13.77 -6.11 8.15
CA LYS A 107 14.60 -7.15 8.76
C LYS A 107 14.12 -7.35 10.19
N ALA A 108 13.64 -8.54 10.51
CA ALA A 108 13.33 -8.90 11.88
C ALA A 108 14.58 -8.59 12.72
N ALA A 109 14.43 -7.78 13.77
CA ALA A 109 15.50 -7.56 14.72
C ALA A 109 15.97 -8.94 15.17
N SER A 110 17.20 -9.29 14.82
CA SER A 110 17.81 -10.52 15.34
C SER A 110 17.73 -10.41 16.84
N LYS A 111 16.99 -11.31 17.50
CA LYS A 111 17.10 -11.51 18.94
C LYS A 111 18.51 -12.04 19.21
N THR A 112 19.51 -11.17 19.17
CA THR A 112 20.79 -11.43 19.80
C THR A 112 20.50 -11.45 21.29
N GLY A 113 20.48 -12.66 21.84
CA GLY A 113 20.22 -12.91 23.24
C GLY A 113 21.17 -12.14 24.15
N LEU A 114 20.60 -11.64 25.23
CA LEU A 114 21.23 -11.37 26.50
C LEU A 114 20.32 -11.99 27.57
#